data_AF-A0A7S2FF76-F1
#
_entry.id   AF-A0A7S2FF76-F1
#
_cell.length_a   1.000
_cell.length_b   1.000
_cell.length_c   1.000
_cell.angle_alpha   90.00
_cell.angle_beta   90.00
_cell.angle_gamma   90.00
#
_symmetry.space_group_name_H-M   'P 1'
#
loop_
_entity.id
_entity.type
_entity.pdbx_description
1 polymer ?
#
loop_
_entity_poly.entity_id
_entity_poly.type
_entity_poly.pdbx_seq_one_letter_code
_entity_poly.pdbx_strand_id
1 'polypeptide(L)'
;MGQTIGRAPLLAPVKHFVNLPKASVYDLWDGFNDISEGFGLTCDEFLEILRCCLKDYLNYSEKKLDNIGKAVFIIYDDDQNDLVDALEFLSSFAILSGMVPEE
;
A
#
# COMPACT_ATOMS: atom_id res chain seq x y z
N MET A 1 -15.33 -8.15 14.85
CA MET A 1 -14.82 -6.77 14.64
C MET A 1 -16.00 -5.81 14.53
N GLY A 2 -16.06 -4.80 15.40
CA GLY A 2 -17.19 -3.88 15.56
C GLY A 2 -16.95 -2.54 14.87
N GLN A 3 -16.96 -2.51 13.53
CA GLN A 3 -17.00 -1.25 12.80
C GLN A 3 -18.39 -0.63 12.96
N THR A 4 -18.49 0.47 13.71
CA THR A 4 -19.75 1.11 14.10
C THR A 4 -20.17 2.27 13.20
N ILE A 5 -19.29 2.80 12.35
CA ILE A 5 -19.55 3.96 11.49
C ILE A 5 -19.14 3.68 10.05
N GLY A 6 -20.14 3.46 9.17
CA GLY A 6 -20.03 3.42 7.71
C GLY A 6 -19.05 2.39 7.14
N ARG A 7 -19.14 2.12 5.82
CA ARG A 7 -18.02 1.52 5.08
C ARG A 7 -17.26 2.68 4.44
N ALA A 8 -15.94 2.75 4.60
CA ALA A 8 -15.14 3.75 3.91
C ALA A 8 -15.28 3.53 2.39
N PRO A 9 -15.71 4.52 1.59
CA PRO A 9 -15.74 4.37 0.15
C PRO A 9 -14.30 4.26 -0.36
N LEU A 10 -13.99 3.13 -1.01
CA LEU A 10 -12.67 2.89 -1.58
C LEU A 10 -12.62 3.27 -3.05
N LEU A 11 -11.62 4.08 -3.41
CA LEU A 11 -11.31 4.41 -4.79
C LEU A 11 -10.86 3.15 -5.55
N ALA A 12 -11.18 3.08 -6.84
CA ALA A 12 -10.93 1.89 -7.66
C ALA A 12 -9.47 1.41 -7.65
N PRO A 13 -8.43 2.27 -7.73
CA PRO A 13 -7.04 1.83 -7.69
C PRO A 13 -6.65 1.17 -6.36
N VAL A 14 -7.19 1.64 -5.24
CA VAL A 14 -6.88 1.15 -3.89
C VAL A 14 -7.44 -0.25 -3.65
N LYS A 15 -8.49 -0.66 -4.38
CA LYS A 15 -9.13 -1.98 -4.23
C LYS A 15 -8.20 -3.15 -4.54
N HIS A 16 -7.08 -2.92 -5.22
CA HIS A 16 -6.07 -3.96 -5.46
C HIS A 16 -5.22 -4.29 -4.23
N PHE A 17 -5.21 -3.40 -3.24
CA PHE A 17 -4.35 -3.47 -2.06
C PHE A 17 -5.14 -3.64 -0.75
N VAL A 18 -6.40 -4.09 -0.84
CA VAL A 18 -7.20 -4.42 0.34
C VAL A 18 -7.15 -5.90 0.64
N ASN A 19 -7.35 -6.24 1.91
CA ASN A 19 -7.33 -7.61 2.40
C ASN A 19 -6.01 -8.33 2.09
N LEU A 20 -4.87 -7.63 2.22
CA LEU A 20 -3.56 -8.26 2.14
C LEU A 20 -3.39 -9.23 3.32
N PRO A 21 -2.66 -10.35 3.13
CA PRO A 21 -2.35 -11.26 4.22
C PRO A 21 -1.40 -10.56 5.18
N LYS A 22 -1.45 -10.98 6.44
CA LYS A 22 -0.60 -10.42 7.51
C LYS A 22 0.89 -10.44 7.14
N ALA A 23 1.34 -11.50 6.46
CA ALA A 23 2.70 -11.61 5.96
C ALA A 23 3.08 -10.46 5.02
N SER A 24 2.25 -10.17 4.00
CA SER A 24 2.51 -9.06 3.07
C SER A 24 2.48 -7.69 3.74
N VAL A 25 1.73 -7.50 4.83
CA VAL A 25 1.78 -6.25 5.60
C VAL A 25 3.13 -6.11 6.32
N TYR A 26 3.69 -7.19 6.84
CA TYR A 26 5.05 -7.19 7.38
C TYR A 26 6.10 -7.00 6.29
N ASP A 27 5.95 -7.67 5.14
CA ASP A 27 6.87 -7.51 4.01
C ASP A 27 6.91 -6.05 3.55
N LEU A 28 5.77 -5.33 3.56
CA LEU A 28 5.73 -3.89 3.25
C LEU A 28 6.47 -3.04 4.29
N TRP A 29 6.35 -3.38 5.57
CA TRP A 29 7.10 -2.71 6.64
C TRP A 29 8.60 -2.92 6.48
N ASP A 30 9.02 -4.16 6.23
CA ASP A 30 10.43 -4.49 6.04
C ASP A 30 10.97 -3.83 4.76
N GLY A 31 10.22 -3.89 3.66
CA GLY A 31 10.57 -3.22 2.40
C GLY A 31 10.70 -1.70 2.54
N PHE A 32 9.85 -1.06 3.34
CA PHE A 32 10.01 0.36 3.68
C PHE A 32 11.36 0.63 4.38
N ASN A 33 11.71 -0.16 5.40
CA ASN A 33 12.96 0.02 6.14
C ASN A 33 14.21 -0.25 5.28
N ASP A 34 14.09 -1.11 4.26
CA ASP A 34 15.21 -1.45 3.37
C ASP A 34 15.40 -0.45 2.22
N ILE A 35 14.32 0.16 1.71
CA ILE A 35 14.34 0.98 0.49
C ILE A 35 14.35 2.47 0.79
N SER A 36 13.62 2.92 1.81
CA SER A 36 13.43 4.37 2.03
C SER A 36 14.63 5.03 2.68
N GLU A 37 14.95 6.25 2.24
CA GLU A 37 15.98 7.09 2.89
C GLU A 37 15.42 7.88 4.10
N GLY A 38 14.09 7.96 4.23
CA GLY A 38 13.40 8.69 5.28
C GLY A 38 11.89 8.39 5.34
N PHE A 39 11.14 9.24 6.05
CA PHE A 39 9.69 9.03 6.25
C PHE A 39 8.81 9.53 5.09
N GLY A 40 9.39 10.23 4.12
CA GLY A 40 8.71 10.63 2.90
C GLY A 40 9.15 9.76 1.74
N LEU A 41 8.21 9.14 1.05
CA LEU A 41 8.45 8.27 -0.09
C LEU A 41 8.26 9.03 -1.38
N THR A 42 9.27 9.02 -2.23
CA THR A 42 9.12 9.39 -3.64
C THR A 42 8.27 8.34 -4.37
N CYS A 43 7.75 8.69 -5.55
CA CYS A 43 6.98 7.75 -6.37
C CYS A 43 7.82 6.50 -6.74
N ASP A 44 9.11 6.67 -6.99
CA ASP A 44 10.00 5.55 -7.34
C ASP A 44 10.23 4.60 -6.17
N GLU A 45 10.52 5.12 -4.96
CA GLU A 45 10.65 4.31 -3.73
C GLU A 45 9.34 3.59 -3.40
N PHE A 46 8.21 4.30 -3.49
CA PHE A 46 6.88 3.72 -3.26
C PHE A 46 6.61 2.53 -4.20
N LEU A 47 6.88 2.69 -5.49
CA LEU A 47 6.69 1.63 -6.48
C LEU A 47 7.69 0.49 -6.31
N GLU A 48 8.92 0.78 -5.91
CA GLU A 48 9.92 -0.24 -5.58
C GLU A 48 9.47 -1.11 -4.41
N ILE A 49 8.98 -0.51 -3.32
CA ILE A 49 8.40 -1.24 -2.19
C ILE A 49 7.26 -2.16 -2.66
N LEU A 50 6.31 -1.63 -3.45
CA LEU A 50 5.21 -2.46 -3.96
C LEU A 50 5.70 -3.63 -4.82
N ARG A 51 6.70 -3.40 -5.68
CA ARG A 51 7.28 -4.43 -6.55
C ARG A 51 7.97 -5.52 -5.75
N CYS A 52 8.76 -5.15 -4.73
CA CYS A 52 9.49 -6.10 -3.90
C CYS A 52 8.55 -6.93 -3.01
N CYS A 53 7.52 -6.31 -2.45
CA CYS A 53 6.71 -6.93 -1.41
C CYS A 53 5.43 -7.61 -1.93
N LEU A 54 4.82 -7.08 -3.00
CA LEU A 54 3.46 -7.47 -3.40
C LEU A 54 3.34 -8.09 -4.80
N LYS A 55 4.35 -7.97 -5.66
CA LYS A 55 4.28 -8.45 -7.05
C LYS A 55 3.92 -9.92 -7.17
N ASP A 56 4.59 -10.78 -6.39
CA ASP A 56 4.39 -12.22 -6.42
C ASP A 56 3.05 -12.60 -5.78
N TYR A 57 2.67 -11.96 -4.68
CA TYR A 57 1.38 -12.18 -4.02
C TYR A 57 0.19 -11.81 -4.93
N LEU A 58 0.26 -10.64 -5.57
CA LEU A 58 -0.80 -10.17 -6.48
C LEU A 58 -0.76 -10.88 -7.84
N ASN A 59 0.33 -11.57 -8.16
CA ASN A 59 0.59 -12.21 -9.46
C ASN A 59 0.39 -11.23 -10.63
N TYR A 60 0.91 -10.01 -10.48
CA TYR A 60 0.80 -8.97 -11.50
C TYR A 60 2.12 -8.83 -12.26
N SER A 61 2.02 -8.42 -13.53
CA SER A 61 3.20 -7.92 -14.24
C SER A 61 3.64 -6.61 -13.61
N GLU A 62 4.93 -6.33 -13.65
CA GLU A 62 5.53 -5.12 -13.10
C GLU A 62 4.88 -3.85 -13.67
N LYS A 63 4.72 -3.79 -15.00
CA LYS A 63 4.01 -2.69 -15.66
C LYS A 63 2.59 -2.47 -15.13
N LYS A 64 1.85 -3.55 -14.83
CA LYS A 64 0.50 -3.44 -14.27
C LYS A 64 0.55 -2.91 -12.84
N LEU A 65 1.48 -3.43 -12.03
CA LEU A 65 1.67 -2.99 -10.65
C LEU A 65 2.09 -1.52 -10.59
N ASP A 66 3.02 -1.09 -11.43
CA ASP A 66 3.45 0.30 -11.54
C ASP A 66 2.29 1.23 -11.89
N ASN A 67 1.46 0.85 -12.87
CA ASN A 67 0.32 1.67 -13.27
C ASN A 67 -0.69 1.86 -12.13
N ILE A 68 -0.97 0.79 -11.37
CA ILE A 68 -1.91 0.85 -10.25
C ILE A 68 -1.27 1.58 -9.06
N GLY A 69 0.00 1.30 -8.77
CA GLY A 69 0.78 1.95 -7.72
C GLY A 69 0.88 3.46 -7.93
N LYS A 70 1.16 3.92 -9.16
CA LYS A 70 1.16 5.35 -9.50
C LYS A 70 -0.19 6.01 -9.26
N ALA A 71 -1.28 5.32 -9.61
CA ALA A 71 -2.62 5.83 -9.37
C ALA A 71 -2.92 5.94 -7.86
N VAL A 72 -2.36 5.08 -7.02
CA VAL A 72 -2.46 5.17 -5.56
C VAL A 72 -1.55 6.26 -4.99
N PHE A 73 -0.33 6.41 -5.52
CA PHE A 73 0.58 7.48 -5.12
C PHE A 73 -0.07 8.86 -5.30
N ILE A 74 -0.66 9.12 -6.47
CA ILE A 74 -1.38 10.37 -6.78
C ILE A 74 -2.56 10.62 -5.83
N ILE A 75 -3.15 9.56 -5.26
CA ILE A 75 -4.23 9.71 -4.27
C ILE A 75 -3.68 10.16 -2.91
N TYR A 76 -2.48 9.70 -2.52
CA TYR A 76 -1.84 10.12 -1.28
C TYR A 76 -1.16 11.50 -1.38
N ASP A 77 -0.59 11.82 -2.54
CA ASP A 77 0.06 13.10 -2.84
C ASP A 77 -0.99 14.21 -3.10
N ASP A 78 -1.85 14.48 -2.12
CA ASP A 78 -2.94 15.46 -2.20
C ASP A 78 -2.42 16.90 -2.32
N ASP A 79 -1.25 17.19 -1.75
CA ASP A 79 -0.60 18.50 -1.84
C ASP A 79 0.37 18.65 -3.03
N GLN A 80 0.53 17.59 -3.84
CA GLN A 80 1.31 17.58 -5.09
C GLN A 80 2.77 18.00 -4.88
N ASN A 81 3.38 17.51 -3.82
CA ASN A 81 4.78 17.77 -3.48
C ASN A 81 5.72 16.63 -3.92
N ASP A 82 5.20 15.63 -4.64
CA ASP A 82 5.89 14.43 -5.10
C ASP A 82 6.40 13.51 -3.95
N LEU A 83 5.78 13.60 -2.77
CA LEU A 83 6.19 12.87 -1.57
C LEU A 83 4.98 12.35 -0.79
N VAL A 84 5.01 11.06 -0.42
CA VAL A 84 3.97 10.44 0.40
C VAL A 84 4.52 10.10 1.79
N ASP A 85 3.76 10.40 2.85
CA ASP A 85 4.12 9.96 4.19
C ASP A 85 4.06 8.43 4.28
N ALA A 86 5.20 7.82 4.61
CA ALA A 86 5.35 6.37 4.65
C ALA A 86 4.43 5.71 5.69
N LEU A 87 4.24 6.34 6.85
CA LEU A 87 3.41 5.80 7.92
C LEU A 87 1.93 5.92 7.56
N GLU A 88 1.52 6.98 6.89
CA GLU A 88 0.16 7.11 6.37
C GLU A 88 -0.15 6.00 5.35
N PHE A 89 0.76 5.76 4.40
CA PHE A 89 0.67 4.67 3.43
C PHE A 89 0.58 3.30 4.12
N LEU A 90 1.55 2.96 4.98
CA LEU A 90 1.66 1.64 5.61
C LEU A 90 0.48 1.37 6.56
N SER A 91 0.11 2.35 7.37
CA SER A 91 -1.03 2.20 8.30
C SER A 91 -2.34 2.03 7.55
N SER A 92 -2.56 2.77 6.47
CA SER A 92 -3.75 2.63 5.63
C SER A 92 -3.86 1.25 5.00
N PHE A 93 -2.76 0.72 4.46
CA PHE A 93 -2.72 -0.63 3.89
C PHE A 93 -2.97 -1.69 4.96
N ALA A 94 -2.39 -1.53 6.16
CA ALA A 94 -2.61 -2.43 7.28
C ALA A 94 -4.07 -2.42 7.78
N ILE A 95 -4.69 -1.24 7.92
CA ILE A 95 -6.09 -1.08 8.36
C ILE A 95 -7.06 -1.71 7.35
N LEU A 96 -6.76 -1.63 6.06
CA LEU A 96 -7.57 -2.23 4.99
C LEU A 96 -7.27 -3.73 4.80
N SER A 97 -6.37 -4.30 5.58
CA SER A 97 -5.86 -5.68 5.45
C SER A 97 -6.08 -6.51 6.72
N GLY A 98 -5.69 -7.79 6.70
CA GLY A 98 -5.75 -8.64 7.89
C GLY A 98 -7.17 -9.05 8.35
N MET A 99 -8.18 -8.98 7.47
CA MET A 99 -9.56 -9.38 7.78
C MET A 99 -9.79 -10.91 7.75
N VAL A 100 -8.75 -11.72 7.53
CA VAL A 100 -8.89 -13.18 7.57
C VAL A 100 -8.99 -13.61 9.04
N PRO A 101 -10.10 -14.24 9.47
CA PRO A 101 -10.18 -14.82 10.81
C PRO A 101 -9.07 -15.87 10.97
N GLU A 102 -8.32 -15.83 12.07
CA GLU A 102 -7.49 -16.96 12.49
C GLU A 102 -8.44 -18.14 12.79
N GLU A 103 -8.28 -19.26 12.08
CA GLU A 103 -9.01 -20.52 12.36
C GLU A 103 -8.57 -21.15 13.68
#